data_AF-A0A2W1AXE4-F1
#
_entry.id   AF-A0A2W1AXE4-F1
#
_cell.length_a   1.000
_cell.length_b   1.000
_cell.length_c   1.000
_cell.angle_alpha   90.00
_cell.angle_beta   90.00
_cell.angle_gamma   90.00
#
_symmetry.space_group_name_H-M   'P 1'
#
loop_
_entity.id
_entity.type
_entity.pdbx_description
1 polymer ?
#
loop_
_entity_poly.entity_id
_entity_poly.type
_entity_poly.pdbx_seq_one_letter_code
_entity_poly.pdbx_strand_id
1 'polypeptide(L)'
;MGREVFTALLNNAALLIILVVVYSVFYTKSIPSRLTSRQIISGLLLGFVTLTVMMNSWQLSPGVVFDTRTVVLGLVGLFFGFLPSAIAASMAIVLRLMMGGEGALPGIGTILSSVSVGLFWRYFIKKKVGDHSLLKLYLLGVVVHIFMLICMLFLPQQSRDAFFSIAALPVMIIYPFATMVIGWAITDQIARQRGKAVEKELVVM
;
A
#
# COMPACT_ATOMS: atom_id res chain seq x y z
N MET A 1 -6.65 -19.18 17.29
CA MET A 1 -6.86 -19.11 15.83
C MET A 1 -7.91 -18.08 15.39
N GLY A 2 -9.23 -18.34 15.43
CA GLY A 2 -10.21 -17.43 14.81
C GLY A 2 -10.21 -15.98 15.33
N ARG A 3 -10.09 -15.78 16.65
CA ARG A 3 -10.00 -14.44 17.25
C ARG A 3 -8.72 -13.69 16.88
N GLU A 4 -7.59 -14.37 16.82
CA GLU A 4 -6.28 -13.76 16.50
C GLU A 4 -6.19 -13.37 15.03
N VAL A 5 -6.75 -14.18 14.13
CA VAL A 5 -6.86 -13.83 12.71
C VAL A 5 -7.75 -12.61 12.54
N PHE A 6 -8.89 -12.58 13.23
CA PHE A 6 -9.81 -11.44 13.16
C PHE A 6 -9.18 -10.14 13.68
N THR A 7 -8.47 -10.19 14.82
CA THR A 7 -7.78 -9.00 15.36
C THR A 7 -6.64 -8.54 14.45
N ALA A 8 -5.87 -9.47 13.87
CA ALA A 8 -4.82 -9.12 12.92
C ALA A 8 -5.40 -8.44 11.66
N LEU A 9 -6.50 -8.96 11.12
CA LEU A 9 -7.18 -8.37 9.96
C LEU A 9 -7.75 -6.98 10.28
N LEU A 10 -8.38 -6.81 11.45
CA LEU A 10 -8.86 -5.51 11.91
C LEU A 10 -7.74 -4.49 12.07
N ASN A 11 -6.62 -4.89 12.67
CA ASN A 11 -5.46 -4.01 12.83
C ASN A 11 -4.92 -3.56 11.47
N ASN A 12 -4.77 -4.48 10.51
CA ASN A 12 -4.33 -4.14 9.17
C ASN A 12 -5.34 -3.21 8.45
N ALA A 13 -6.64 -3.46 8.59
CA ALA A 13 -7.67 -2.58 8.04
C ALA A 13 -7.60 -1.15 8.64
N ALA A 14 -7.40 -1.04 9.95
CA ALA A 14 -7.23 0.25 10.62
C ALA A 14 -5.98 0.99 10.11
N LEU A 15 -4.87 0.28 9.94
CA LEU A 15 -3.62 0.83 9.38
C LEU A 15 -3.80 1.31 7.93
N LEU A 16 -4.61 0.62 7.13
CA LEU A 16 -4.95 1.05 5.78
C LEU A 16 -5.75 2.37 5.75
N ILE A 17 -6.61 2.62 6.75
CA ILE A 17 -7.35 3.89 6.87
C ILE A 17 -6.39 5.06 7.15
N ILE A 18 -5.26 4.82 7.83
CA ILE A 18 -4.26 5.86 8.08
C ILE A 18 -3.74 6.46 6.76
N LEU A 19 -3.65 5.69 5.67
CA LEU A 19 -3.24 6.22 4.36
C LEU A 19 -4.21 7.32 3.89
N VAL A 20 -5.51 7.11 4.08
CA VAL A 20 -6.55 8.10 3.73
C VAL A 20 -6.35 9.39 4.54
N VAL A 21 -6.11 9.25 5.85
CA VAL A 21 -5.87 10.38 6.76
C VAL A 21 -4.58 11.12 6.42
N VAL A 22 -3.47 10.42 6.17
CA VAL A 22 -2.20 11.05 5.78
C VAL A 22 -2.36 11.79 4.45
N TYR A 23 -3.08 11.21 3.48
CA TYR A 23 -3.37 11.90 2.24
C TYR A 23 -4.15 13.20 2.48
N SER A 24 -5.21 13.12 3.29
CA SER A 24 -6.04 14.26 3.70
C SER A 24 -5.22 15.40 4.30
N VAL A 25 -4.31 15.10 5.23
CA VAL A 25 -3.60 16.14 5.96
C VAL A 25 -2.52 16.79 5.10
N PHE A 26 -1.79 16.00 4.31
CA PHE A 26 -0.56 16.47 3.67
C PHE A 26 -0.74 16.89 2.20
N TYR A 27 -1.70 16.31 1.48
CA TYR A 27 -1.82 16.44 0.01
C TYR A 27 -3.10 17.14 -0.46
N THR A 28 -4.03 17.44 0.44
CA THR A 28 -5.26 18.21 0.13
C THR A 28 -4.99 19.67 -0.24
N LYS A 29 -4.07 20.34 0.48
CA LYS A 29 -3.84 21.78 0.35
C LYS A 29 -2.53 22.03 -0.39
N SER A 30 -2.55 22.33 -1.68
CA SER A 30 -1.34 22.69 -2.45
C SER A 30 -0.76 24.02 -1.97
N ILE A 31 0.20 23.95 -1.04
CA ILE A 31 1.06 25.09 -0.70
C ILE A 31 2.46 24.75 -1.21
N PRO A 32 2.94 25.36 -2.31
CA PRO A 32 4.17 24.96 -2.99
C PRO A 32 5.43 25.01 -2.09
N SER A 33 5.50 25.97 -1.17
CA SER A 33 6.69 26.23 -0.34
C SER A 33 7.02 25.12 0.67
N ARG A 34 6.13 24.16 0.91
CA ARG A 34 6.34 23.06 1.88
C ARG A 34 6.26 21.66 1.26
N LEU A 35 6.31 21.55 -0.07
CA LEU A 35 6.10 20.28 -0.79
C LEU A 35 7.10 19.19 -0.36
N THR A 36 8.40 19.47 -0.33
CA THR A 36 9.43 18.48 0.02
C THR A 36 9.34 18.03 1.48
N SER A 37 9.23 18.96 2.43
CA SER A 37 9.09 18.60 3.85
C SER A 37 7.85 17.76 4.12
N ARG A 38 6.72 18.04 3.45
CA ARG A 38 5.51 17.22 3.54
C ARG A 38 5.71 15.83 2.97
N GLN A 39 6.44 15.69 1.86
CA GLN A 39 6.78 14.39 1.30
C GLN A 39 7.67 13.57 2.24
N ILE A 40 8.65 14.20 2.89
CA ILE A 40 9.50 13.54 3.88
C ILE A 40 8.67 13.09 5.10
N ILE A 41 7.89 13.99 5.69
CA ILE A 41 7.06 13.68 6.87
C ILE A 41 6.03 12.59 6.55
N SER A 42 5.31 12.72 5.43
CA SER A 42 4.35 11.68 5.02
C SER A 42 5.06 10.36 4.69
N GLY A 43 6.23 10.38 4.04
CA GLY A 43 7.04 9.19 3.81
C GLY A 43 7.43 8.48 5.10
N LEU A 44 7.84 9.22 6.12
CA LEU A 44 8.13 8.66 7.45
C LEU A 44 6.89 8.06 8.10
N LEU A 45 5.75 8.77 8.10
CA LEU A 45 4.50 8.26 8.66
C LEU A 45 4.02 6.99 7.96
N LEU A 46 4.05 6.98 6.63
CA LEU A 46 3.67 5.82 5.82
C LEU A 46 4.66 4.66 5.98
N GLY A 47 5.94 4.99 6.16
CA GLY A 47 6.97 4.03 6.55
C GLY A 47 6.64 3.38 7.89
N PHE A 48 6.30 4.16 8.93
CA PHE A 48 5.86 3.63 10.21
C PHE A 48 4.62 2.75 10.09
N VAL A 49 3.61 3.16 9.32
CA VAL A 49 2.44 2.31 9.03
C VAL A 49 2.87 0.98 8.41
N THR A 50 3.79 1.02 7.45
CA THR A 50 4.33 -0.20 6.81
C THR A 50 5.08 -1.09 7.80
N LEU A 51 5.91 -0.50 8.67
CA LEU A 51 6.60 -1.23 9.74
C LEU A 51 5.59 -1.90 10.69
N THR A 52 4.56 -1.17 11.12
CA THR A 52 3.52 -1.71 12.02
C THR A 52 2.73 -2.84 11.36
N VAL A 53 2.42 -2.74 10.06
CA VAL A 53 1.80 -3.82 9.28
C VAL A 53 2.69 -5.06 9.28
N MET A 54 3.99 -4.90 9.05
CA MET A 54 4.94 -6.02 9.02
C MET A 54 5.15 -6.65 10.41
N MET A 55 5.13 -5.84 11.48
CA MET A 55 5.27 -6.33 12.86
C MET A 55 4.01 -7.03 13.38
N ASN A 56 2.83 -6.62 12.92
CA ASN A 56 1.55 -7.28 13.24
C ASN A 56 1.19 -8.38 12.22
N SER A 57 2.19 -8.86 11.47
CA SER A 57 1.97 -9.88 10.47
C SER A 57 1.63 -11.22 11.12
N TRP A 58 0.67 -11.93 10.54
CA TRP A 58 0.27 -13.24 11.04
C TRP A 58 1.03 -14.33 10.30
N GLN A 59 1.74 -15.17 11.05
CA GLN A 59 2.45 -16.30 10.50
C GLN A 59 1.54 -17.53 10.50
N LEU A 60 1.17 -17.99 9.31
CA LEU A 60 0.33 -19.18 9.13
C LEU A 60 1.15 -20.47 9.26
N SER A 61 2.38 -20.46 8.73
CA SER A 61 3.36 -21.54 8.83
C SER A 61 4.78 -20.98 8.73
N PRO A 62 5.85 -21.75 9.03
CA PRO A 62 7.22 -21.30 8.78
C PRO A 62 7.36 -20.78 7.35
N GLY A 63 7.89 -19.56 7.20
CA GLY A 63 8.03 -18.88 5.90
C GLY A 63 6.76 -18.25 5.30
N VAL A 64 5.55 -18.56 5.78
CA VAL A 64 4.27 -18.05 5.25
C VAL A 64 3.68 -16.98 6.16
N VAL A 65 3.75 -15.73 5.71
CA VAL A 65 3.34 -14.55 6.48
C VAL A 65 2.26 -13.79 5.72
N PHE A 66 1.17 -13.48 6.40
CA PHE A 66 0.08 -12.64 5.90
C PHE A 66 0.14 -11.25 6.52
N ASP A 67 0.28 -10.26 5.65
CA ASP A 67 0.23 -8.84 6.00
C ASP A 67 -0.19 -8.02 4.78
N THR A 68 -0.69 -6.81 5.01
CA THR A 68 -1.16 -5.93 3.92
C THR A 68 -0.06 -4.99 3.40
N ARG A 69 1.23 -5.32 3.54
CA ARG A 69 2.32 -4.38 3.20
C ARG A 69 2.33 -4.03 1.72
N THR A 70 2.01 -5.00 0.85
CA THR A 70 1.98 -4.81 -0.60
C THR A 70 0.86 -3.87 -1.02
N VAL A 71 -0.29 -3.95 -0.34
CA VAL A 71 -1.42 -3.00 -0.50
C VAL A 71 -0.98 -1.60 -0.09
N VAL A 72 -0.37 -1.44 1.08
CA VAL A 72 0.12 -0.15 1.57
C VAL A 72 1.11 0.44 0.57
N LEU A 73 2.17 -0.28 0.24
CA LEU A 73 3.26 0.21 -0.61
C LEU A 73 2.81 0.52 -2.04
N GLY A 74 1.92 -0.29 -2.61
CA GLY A 74 1.32 0.00 -3.92
C GLY A 74 0.51 1.30 -3.92
N LEU A 75 -0.29 1.53 -2.87
CA LEU A 75 -1.05 2.78 -2.70
C LEU A 75 -0.16 3.98 -2.37
N VAL A 76 0.92 3.78 -1.62
CA VAL A 76 1.94 4.82 -1.38
C VAL A 76 2.57 5.26 -2.72
N GLY A 77 2.97 4.30 -3.56
CA GLY A 77 3.43 4.53 -4.92
C GLY A 77 2.44 5.34 -5.76
N LEU A 78 1.18 4.90 -5.78
CA LEU A 78 0.12 5.54 -6.57
C LEU A 78 -0.14 6.98 -6.11
N PHE A 79 -0.45 7.18 -4.83
CA PHE A 79 -1.00 8.44 -4.33
C PHE A 79 0.04 9.44 -3.81
N PHE A 80 1.16 8.97 -3.27
CA PHE A 80 2.14 9.83 -2.58
C PHE A 80 3.39 10.10 -3.43
N GLY A 81 3.73 9.18 -4.35
CA GLY A 81 4.75 9.40 -5.36
C GLY A 81 6.14 8.99 -4.90
N PHE A 82 7.16 9.35 -5.68
CA PHE A 82 8.49 8.72 -5.58
C PHE A 82 9.13 8.90 -4.19
N LEU A 83 9.25 10.14 -3.70
CA LEU A 83 9.96 10.41 -2.46
C LEU A 83 9.33 9.73 -1.22
N PRO A 84 8.01 9.84 -0.95
CA PRO A 84 7.39 9.09 0.15
C PRO A 84 7.52 7.57 0.00
N SER A 85 7.42 7.07 -1.24
CA SER A 85 7.56 5.64 -1.52
C SER A 85 8.97 5.13 -1.26
N ALA A 86 9.99 5.89 -1.65
CA ALA A 86 11.39 5.54 -1.40
C ALA A 86 11.68 5.46 0.10
N ILE A 87 11.18 6.42 0.89
CA ILE A 87 11.33 6.41 2.35
C ILE A 87 10.63 5.18 2.95
N ALA A 88 9.36 4.95 2.62
CA ALA A 88 8.60 3.82 3.16
C ALA A 88 9.19 2.47 2.76
N ALA A 89 9.62 2.31 1.50
CA ALA A 89 10.30 1.12 1.02
C ALA A 89 11.63 0.88 1.73
N SER A 90 12.43 1.93 1.93
CA SER A 90 13.73 1.82 2.61
C SER A 90 13.54 1.35 4.05
N MET A 91 12.58 1.93 4.78
CA MET A 91 12.24 1.50 6.14
C MET A 91 11.77 0.03 6.15
N ALA A 92 10.89 -0.36 5.22
CA ALA A 92 10.40 -1.73 5.11
C ALA A 92 11.51 -2.73 4.77
N ILE A 93 12.44 -2.38 3.89
CA ILE A 93 13.59 -3.23 3.52
C ILE A 93 14.51 -3.41 4.72
N VAL A 94 14.83 -2.34 5.45
CA VAL A 94 15.67 -2.42 6.66
C VAL A 94 15.03 -3.36 7.67
N LEU A 95 13.74 -3.19 7.99
CA LEU A 95 13.04 -4.10 8.90
C LEU A 95 13.04 -5.53 8.35
N ARG A 96 12.83 -5.73 7.05
CA ARG A 96 12.81 -7.07 6.46
C ARG A 96 14.16 -7.78 6.58
N LEU A 97 15.26 -7.06 6.38
CA LEU A 97 16.61 -7.59 6.57
C LEU A 97 16.86 -7.95 8.03
N MET A 98 16.41 -7.11 8.97
CA MET A 98 16.53 -7.38 10.41
C MET A 98 15.71 -8.60 10.87
N MET A 99 14.53 -8.83 10.30
CA MET A 99 13.72 -10.02 10.59
C MET A 99 14.39 -11.32 10.11
N GLY A 100 15.23 -11.24 9.07
CA GLY A 100 15.92 -12.39 8.50
C GLY A 100 14.98 -13.49 7.97
N GLY A 101 15.49 -14.72 7.94
CA GLY A 101 14.76 -15.90 7.50
C GLY A 101 14.70 -16.10 5.99
N GLU A 102 14.21 -17.27 5.58
CA GLU A 102 14.19 -17.71 4.18
C GLU A 102 13.33 -16.82 3.26
N GLY A 103 12.38 -16.09 3.84
CA GLY A 103 11.53 -15.15 3.11
C GLY A 103 12.16 -13.77 2.88
N ALA A 104 13.43 -13.53 3.25
CA ALA A 104 14.05 -12.21 3.15
C ALA A 104 14.09 -11.70 1.70
N LEU A 105 14.69 -12.47 0.79
CA LEU A 105 14.79 -12.14 -0.65
C LEU A 105 13.42 -11.93 -1.32
N PRO A 106 12.47 -12.90 -1.26
CA PRO A 106 11.15 -12.67 -1.85
C PRO A 106 10.43 -11.49 -1.19
N GLY A 107 10.60 -11.30 0.13
CA GLY A 107 10.04 -10.15 0.84
C GLY A 107 10.53 -8.80 0.32
N ILE A 108 11.83 -8.65 0.07
CA ILE A 108 12.39 -7.43 -0.55
C ILE A 108 11.86 -7.26 -1.97
N GLY A 109 11.78 -8.35 -2.73
CA GLY A 109 11.15 -8.36 -4.06
C GLY A 109 9.71 -7.84 -4.04
N THR A 110 8.90 -8.28 -3.08
CA THR A 110 7.51 -7.80 -2.93
C THR A 110 7.43 -6.31 -2.58
N ILE A 111 8.35 -5.80 -1.75
CA ILE A 111 8.39 -4.37 -1.38
C ILE A 111 8.70 -3.53 -2.62
N LEU A 112 9.77 -3.87 -3.33
CA LEU A 112 10.22 -3.14 -4.52
C LEU A 112 9.19 -3.20 -5.64
N SER A 113 8.66 -4.39 -5.95
CA SER A 113 7.66 -4.55 -7.00
C SER A 113 6.36 -3.81 -6.70
N SER A 114 5.87 -3.84 -5.45
CA SER A 114 4.65 -3.13 -5.05
C SER A 114 4.79 -1.62 -5.26
N VAL A 115 5.91 -1.04 -4.79
CA VAL A 115 6.19 0.39 -4.98
C VAL A 115 6.36 0.73 -6.46
N SER A 116 7.12 -0.07 -7.21
CA SER A 116 7.35 0.16 -8.63
C SER A 116 6.06 0.13 -9.43
N VAL A 117 5.17 -0.83 -9.18
CA VAL A 117 3.86 -0.90 -9.84
C VAL A 117 3.01 0.32 -9.49
N GLY A 118 2.95 0.72 -8.22
CA GLY A 118 2.22 1.92 -7.79
C GLY A 118 2.73 3.20 -8.46
N LEU A 119 4.06 3.40 -8.48
CA LEU A 119 4.70 4.54 -9.14
C LEU A 119 4.49 4.51 -10.65
N PHE A 120 4.60 3.34 -11.27
CA PHE A 120 4.34 3.17 -12.69
C PHE A 120 2.91 3.58 -13.03
N TRP A 121 1.94 3.14 -12.22
CA TRP A 121 0.53 3.48 -12.39
C TRP A 121 0.28 4.98 -12.28
N ARG A 122 0.96 5.63 -11.31
CA ARG A 122 0.89 7.08 -11.10
C ARG A 122 1.41 7.88 -12.30
N TYR A 123 2.57 7.51 -12.85
CA TYR A 123 3.25 8.35 -13.85
C TYR A 123 2.91 7.99 -15.29
N PHE A 124 2.57 6.73 -15.58
CA PHE A 124 2.40 6.25 -16.95
C PHE A 124 0.97 5.88 -17.31
N ILE A 125 0.13 5.44 -16.35
CA ILE A 125 -1.24 4.97 -16.66
C ILE A 125 -2.29 6.09 -16.53
N LYS A 126 -2.03 7.18 -15.80
CA LYS A 126 -2.93 8.36 -15.79
C LYS A 126 -2.22 9.72 -15.61
N LYS A 127 -2.77 10.75 -16.28
CA LYS A 127 -2.29 12.14 -16.23
C LYS A 127 -2.86 13.01 -15.09
N LYS A 128 -3.94 12.61 -14.41
CA LYS A 128 -4.56 13.39 -13.31
C LYS A 128 -4.80 12.54 -12.06
N VAL A 129 -4.24 12.99 -10.92
CA VAL A 129 -4.47 12.40 -9.60
C VAL A 129 -5.96 12.53 -9.23
N GLY A 130 -6.58 11.46 -8.73
CA GLY A 130 -7.98 11.47 -8.28
C GLY A 130 -9.04 11.16 -9.36
N ASP A 131 -8.63 10.67 -10.53
CA ASP A 131 -9.56 10.17 -11.56
C ASP A 131 -9.36 8.65 -11.70
N HIS A 132 -9.56 7.90 -10.62
CA HIS A 132 -9.41 6.45 -10.64
C HIS A 132 -10.78 5.80 -10.52
N SER A 133 -11.21 5.10 -11.57
CA SER A 133 -12.39 4.25 -11.48
C SER A 133 -12.09 3.06 -10.55
N LEU A 134 -13.13 2.55 -9.88
CA LEU A 134 -13.04 1.36 -9.03
C LEU A 134 -12.33 0.20 -9.75
N LEU A 135 -12.68 -0.05 -11.01
CA LEU A 135 -12.06 -1.06 -11.84
C LEU A 135 -10.54 -0.86 -12.00
N LYS A 136 -10.06 0.38 -12.18
CA LYS A 136 -8.62 0.65 -12.33
C LYS A 136 -7.85 0.42 -11.03
N LEU A 137 -8.47 0.71 -9.89
CA LEU A 137 -7.86 0.45 -8.58
C LEU A 137 -7.83 -1.05 -8.26
N TYR A 138 -8.88 -1.78 -8.64
CA TYR A 138 -8.90 -3.23 -8.56
C TYR A 138 -7.82 -3.85 -9.45
N LEU A 139 -7.70 -3.41 -10.71
CA LEU A 139 -6.65 -3.87 -11.63
C LEU A 139 -5.24 -3.54 -11.13
N LEU A 140 -5.03 -2.35 -10.55
CA LEU A 140 -3.77 -2.03 -9.87
C LEU A 140 -3.48 -3.07 -8.78
N GLY A 141 -4.46 -3.34 -7.93
CA GLY A 141 -4.36 -4.37 -6.90
C GLY A 141 -3.98 -5.73 -7.48
N VAL A 142 -4.67 -6.18 -8.53
CA VAL A 142 -4.36 -7.44 -9.21
C VAL A 142 -2.91 -7.46 -9.71
N VAL A 143 -2.45 -6.40 -10.38
CA VAL A 143 -1.08 -6.34 -10.91
C VAL A 143 -0.04 -6.36 -9.79
N VAL A 144 -0.22 -5.56 -8.73
CA VAL A 144 0.67 -5.59 -7.55
C VAL A 144 0.80 -7.01 -6.99
N HIS A 145 -0.32 -7.72 -6.86
CA HIS A 145 -0.32 -9.05 -6.26
C HIS A 145 0.15 -10.15 -7.23
N ILE A 146 0.02 -9.98 -8.55
CA ILE A 146 0.70 -10.86 -9.52
C ILE A 146 2.21 -10.78 -9.33
N PHE A 147 2.79 -9.59 -9.23
CA PHE A 147 4.22 -9.45 -8.96
C PHE A 147 4.61 -10.02 -7.60
N MET A 148 3.75 -9.85 -6.58
CA MET A 148 3.95 -10.51 -5.29
C MET A 148 4.01 -12.03 -5.43
N LEU A 149 3.08 -12.66 -6.15
CA LEU A 149 3.07 -14.10 -6.38
C LEU A 149 4.32 -14.57 -7.12
N ILE A 150 4.79 -13.80 -8.11
CA ILE A 150 6.06 -14.08 -8.80
C ILE A 150 7.23 -14.07 -7.81
N CYS A 151 7.27 -13.09 -6.90
CA CYS A 151 8.29 -13.08 -5.84
C CYS A 151 8.21 -14.32 -4.93
N MET A 152 7.02 -14.85 -4.67
CA MET A 152 6.87 -16.05 -3.82
C MET A 152 7.40 -17.34 -4.48
N LEU A 153 7.68 -17.34 -5.79
CA LEU A 153 8.35 -18.47 -6.45
C LEU A 153 9.78 -18.70 -5.96
N PHE A 154 10.41 -17.65 -5.40
CA PHE A 154 11.77 -17.69 -4.83
C PHE A 154 11.81 -18.21 -3.39
N LEU A 155 10.67 -18.57 -2.80
CA LEU A 155 10.65 -19.27 -1.51
C LEU A 155 11.20 -20.70 -1.66
N PRO A 156 11.80 -21.25 -0.59
CA PRO A 156 12.13 -22.68 -0.54
C PRO A 156 10.90 -23.54 -0.77
N GLN A 157 11.11 -24.73 -1.37
CA GLN A 157 10.04 -25.58 -1.88
C GLN A 157 8.91 -25.82 -0.87
N GLN A 158 9.26 -26.17 0.38
CA GLN A 158 8.26 -26.44 1.42
C GLN A 158 7.37 -25.22 1.73
N SER A 159 7.97 -24.04 1.91
CA SER A 159 7.28 -22.78 2.19
C SER A 159 6.47 -22.29 1.00
N ARG A 160 7.00 -22.47 -0.22
CA ARG A 160 6.34 -22.11 -1.47
C ARG A 160 5.08 -22.92 -1.70
N ASP A 161 5.17 -24.23 -1.57
CA ASP A 161 4.04 -25.13 -1.83
C ASP A 161 2.92 -24.91 -0.81
N ALA A 162 3.28 -24.66 0.46
CA ALA A 162 2.34 -24.23 1.50
C ALA A 162 1.66 -22.89 1.17
N PHE A 163 2.43 -21.90 0.72
CA PHE A 163 1.89 -20.59 0.32
C PHE A 163 0.90 -20.72 -0.85
N PHE A 164 1.25 -21.43 -1.92
CA PHE A 164 0.37 -21.54 -3.08
C PHE A 164 -0.88 -22.39 -2.81
N SER A 165 -0.80 -23.37 -1.92
CA SER A 165 -1.93 -24.23 -1.56
C SER A 165 -2.94 -23.52 -0.64
N ILE A 166 -2.50 -22.58 0.18
CA ILE A 166 -3.34 -22.01 1.25
C ILE A 166 -3.56 -20.50 1.10
N ALA A 167 -2.54 -19.76 0.65
CA ALA A 167 -2.50 -18.30 0.72
C ALA A 167 -2.76 -17.58 -0.62
N ALA A 168 -2.32 -18.16 -1.74
CA ALA A 168 -2.34 -17.47 -3.03
C ALA A 168 -3.75 -16.99 -3.43
N LEU A 169 -4.76 -17.85 -3.30
CA LEU A 169 -6.14 -17.50 -3.66
C LEU A 169 -6.74 -16.44 -2.72
N PRO A 170 -6.71 -16.58 -1.37
CA PRO A 170 -7.16 -15.52 -0.47
C PRO A 170 -6.46 -14.18 -0.71
N VAL A 171 -5.14 -14.18 -0.93
CA VAL A 171 -4.38 -12.95 -1.23
C VAL A 171 -4.90 -12.28 -2.50
N MET A 172 -5.11 -13.04 -3.57
CA MET A 172 -5.59 -12.50 -4.86
C MET A 172 -7.03 -11.98 -4.83
N ILE A 173 -7.83 -12.41 -3.85
CA ILE A 173 -9.20 -11.90 -3.69
C ILE A 173 -9.18 -10.69 -2.75
N ILE A 174 -8.63 -10.85 -1.55
CA ILE A 174 -8.74 -9.89 -0.46
C ILE A 174 -7.88 -8.66 -0.73
N TYR A 175 -6.65 -8.82 -1.20
CA TYR A 175 -5.72 -7.69 -1.26
C TYR A 175 -6.04 -6.74 -2.42
N PRO A 176 -6.35 -7.21 -3.65
CA PRO A 176 -6.86 -6.32 -4.69
C PRO A 176 -8.16 -5.61 -4.32
N PHE A 177 -9.05 -6.29 -3.60
CA PHE A 177 -10.26 -5.66 -3.06
C PHE A 177 -9.93 -4.56 -2.05
N ALA A 178 -9.00 -4.81 -1.12
CA ALA A 178 -8.52 -3.79 -0.18
C ALA A 178 -7.86 -2.60 -0.91
N THR A 179 -7.03 -2.86 -1.92
CA THR A 179 -6.46 -1.80 -2.78
C THR A 179 -7.55 -0.96 -3.44
N MET A 180 -8.60 -1.60 -3.96
CA MET A 180 -9.74 -0.92 -4.57
C MET A 180 -10.46 -0.02 -3.57
N VAL A 181 -10.83 -0.55 -2.40
CA VAL A 181 -11.60 0.18 -1.37
C VAL A 181 -10.82 1.38 -0.84
N ILE A 182 -9.56 1.19 -0.47
CA ILE A 182 -8.74 2.27 0.10
C ILE A 182 -8.37 3.29 -0.98
N GLY A 183 -8.00 2.83 -2.18
CA GLY A 183 -7.74 3.73 -3.30
C GLY A 183 -8.97 4.55 -3.69
N TRP A 184 -10.17 3.96 -3.57
CA TRP A 184 -11.43 4.67 -3.80
C TRP A 184 -11.67 5.70 -2.71
N ALA A 185 -11.48 5.35 -1.44
CA ALA A 185 -11.64 6.30 -0.33
C ALA A 185 -10.74 7.54 -0.47
N ILE A 186 -9.47 7.35 -0.90
CA ILE A 186 -8.56 8.47 -1.20
C ILE A 186 -9.06 9.28 -2.40
N THR A 187 -9.50 8.61 -3.47
CA THR A 187 -10.00 9.25 -4.70
C THR A 187 -11.26 10.07 -4.45
N ASP A 188 -12.22 9.51 -3.74
CA ASP A 188 -13.48 10.13 -3.34
C ASP A 188 -13.23 11.33 -2.41
N GLN A 189 -12.26 11.22 -1.50
CA GLN A 189 -11.83 12.36 -0.70
C GLN A 189 -11.24 13.51 -1.54
N ILE A 190 -10.40 13.20 -2.53
CA ILE A 190 -9.86 14.19 -3.47
C ILE A 190 -11.01 14.90 -4.21
N ALA A 191 -12.00 14.13 -4.67
CA ALA A 191 -13.16 14.68 -5.38
C ALA A 191 -13.97 15.64 -4.49
N ARG A 192 -14.28 15.25 -3.24
CA ARG A 192 -14.99 16.10 -2.28
C ARG A 192 -14.28 17.42 -2.00
N GLN A 193 -12.96 17.40 -1.88
CA GLN A 193 -12.21 18.62 -1.58
C GLN A 193 -12.10 19.56 -2.76
N ARG A 194 -12.01 19.02 -3.98
CA ARG A 194 -12.10 19.82 -5.22
C ARG A 194 -13.45 20.53 -5.31
N GLY A 195 -14.55 19.82 -5.02
CA GLY A 195 -15.89 20.43 -4.99
C GLY A 195 -15.99 21.62 -4.02
N LYS A 196 -15.50 21.44 -2.78
CA LYS A 196 -15.47 22.52 -1.77
C LYS A 196 -14.60 23.72 -2.14
N ALA A 197 -13.52 23.50 -2.91
CA ALA A 197 -12.68 24.59 -3.37
C ALA A 197 -13.39 25.44 -4.44
N VAL A 198 -14.05 24.78 -5.40
CA VAL A 198 -14.85 25.44 -6.44
C VAL A 198 -16.02 26.23 -5.84
N GLU A 199 -16.73 25.66 -4.87
CA GLU A 199 -17.83 26.36 -4.17
C GLU A 199 -17.34 27.64 -3.47
N LYS A 200 -16.17 27.60 -2.82
CA LYS A 200 -15.58 28.80 -2.20
C LYS A 200 -15.17 29.87 -3.20
N GLU A 201 -14.66 29.48 -4.37
CA GLU A 201 -14.32 30.43 -5.43
C GLU A 201 -15.59 31.12 -5.98
N LEU A 202 -16.69 30.36 -6.14
CA LEU A 202 -17.98 30.91 -6.58
C LEU A 202 -18.62 31.86 -5.56
N VAL A 203 -18.43 31.64 -4.26
CA VAL A 203 -18.97 32.51 -3.20
C VAL A 203 -18.16 33.81 -3.02
N VAL A 204 -16.91 33.84 -3.49
CA VAL A 204 -16.00 35.00 -3.37
C VAL A 204 -16.04 35.90 -4.61
N MET A 205 -16.59 35.42 -5.74
CA MET A 205 -16.88 36.23 -6.95
C MET A 205 -18.22 36.97 -6.80
#